data_AF-A0A7X3FJM3-F1
#
_entry.id   AF-A0A7X3FJM3-F1
#
_cell.length_a   1.000
_cell.length_b   1.000
_cell.length_c   1.000
_cell.angle_alpha   90.00
_cell.angle_beta   90.00
_cell.angle_gamma   90.00
#
_symmetry.space_group_name_H-M   'P 1'
#
loop_
_entity.id
_entity.type
_entity.pdbx_description
1 polymer ?
#
loop_
_entity_poly.entity_id
_entity_poly.type
_entity_poly.pdbx_seq_one_letter_code
_entity_poly.pdbx_strand_id
1 'polypeptide(L)'
;MHKRLISALLFSVIGLGALLVPTQAERNQVLYRDQVAVLMYHHIHDADTSTSTITSQLFRDQLQFLLSKGYHFISLQEFKQYMDGATVPDNAVLVTFDDGYESVYKNAYPILRELRIPAVNFMITDSLADPKSTYIPSMSAEELARMSRETNFMEVQCHTDGSHRKLPNGEAALVGRDTLDGRSETDAEYRTRISADANACANKLEPLQDLPVDTVAYPYGIINEEGADLFRRAGFNYGFTIIPQMATREADPMRIPRINAGSPWITPERLHTMLKRRTVSRPDAFAAVDLADAASRLGGTVVDDGSSILVRLGDRSLTGNVGSKLFTSGEGNVQLQEPIRREQSVLRINLPDLQKLLGREITYNRRSGYIYWREQPLIRQAQSETPSGP
;
A
#
# COMPACT_ATOMS: atom_id res chain seq x y z
N MET A 1 89.62 21.35 0.35
CA MET A 1 88.89 21.63 -0.91
C MET A 1 87.48 21.06 -0.78
N HIS A 2 86.49 21.88 -1.16
CA HIS A 2 85.12 21.58 -1.64
C HIS A 2 84.55 20.15 -1.51
N LYS A 3 83.27 19.88 -1.22
CA LYS A 3 82.02 20.66 -1.12
C LYS A 3 80.90 19.63 -0.74
N ARG A 4 79.95 20.05 0.11
CA ARG A 4 78.47 19.90 -0.02
C ARG A 4 77.88 18.47 0.02
N LEU A 5 77.15 18.14 1.09
CA LEU A 5 75.70 18.36 1.35
C LEU A 5 74.80 17.28 0.71
N ILE A 6 74.07 16.54 1.55
CA ILE A 6 72.63 16.20 1.51
C ILE A 6 72.42 15.35 2.78
N SER A 7 72.10 15.98 3.90
CA SER A 7 70.74 16.25 4.40
C SER A 7 70.05 15.00 4.94
N ALA A 8 69.91 15.02 6.26
CA ALA A 8 69.14 14.11 7.08
C ALA A 8 67.66 14.07 6.68
N LEU A 9 67.07 12.88 6.75
CA LEU A 9 65.67 12.69 7.12
C LEU A 9 65.48 11.29 7.73
N LEU A 10 65.85 11.16 9.00
CA LEU A 10 65.17 10.26 9.95
C LEU A 10 63.99 11.05 10.52
N PHE A 11 62.95 10.36 11.04
CA PHE A 11 61.57 10.82 11.32
C PHE A 11 60.69 10.73 10.07
N SER A 12 59.66 9.88 9.96
CA SER A 12 58.78 9.25 10.95
C SER A 12 58.01 8.10 10.28
N VAL A 13 58.16 6.86 10.77
CA VAL A 13 57.47 5.64 10.26
C VAL A 13 56.17 5.34 11.02
N ILE A 14 55.47 6.36 11.53
CA ILE A 14 54.19 6.14 12.23
C ILE A 14 53.16 7.09 11.66
N GLY A 15 52.24 6.55 10.87
CA GLY A 15 51.00 7.25 10.51
C GLY A 15 50.74 7.36 9.02
N LEU A 16 50.45 6.25 8.34
CA LEU A 16 49.51 6.26 7.20
C LEU A 16 48.98 4.84 6.90
N GLY A 17 48.51 4.16 7.95
CA GLY A 17 47.89 2.84 7.87
C GLY A 17 46.41 2.84 8.23
N ALA A 18 45.75 4.00 8.19
CA ALA A 18 44.30 4.11 8.24
C ALA A 18 43.83 4.57 6.86
N LEU A 19 43.91 3.66 5.88
CA LEU A 19 43.02 3.70 4.74
C LEU A 19 41.62 3.57 5.32
N LEU A 20 40.99 4.73 5.50
CA LEU A 20 39.56 4.89 5.64
C LEU A 20 38.90 4.01 4.58
N VAL A 21 38.47 2.82 4.97
CA VAL A 21 37.30 2.23 4.35
C VAL A 21 36.21 3.25 4.67
N PRO A 22 35.65 4.00 3.71
CA PRO A 22 34.37 4.61 3.98
C PRO A 22 33.44 3.41 4.14
N THR A 23 33.16 3.01 5.37
CA THR A 23 31.97 2.23 5.66
C THR A 23 30.81 3.16 5.33
N GLN A 24 30.48 3.28 4.05
CA GLN A 24 29.14 3.65 3.60
C GLN A 24 28.22 2.47 3.92
N ALA A 25 28.15 2.09 5.19
CA ALA A 25 26.88 1.71 5.73
C ALA A 25 26.10 3.03 5.84
N GLU A 26 25.54 3.52 4.72
CA GLU A 26 24.26 4.23 4.85
C GLU A 26 23.41 3.25 5.68
N ARG A 27 23.18 3.56 6.95
CA ARG A 27 22.21 2.80 7.74
C ARG A 27 20.94 2.80 6.90
N ASN A 28 20.55 1.66 6.33
CA ASN A 28 19.26 1.48 5.66
C ASN A 28 18.21 2.09 6.58
N GLN A 29 17.70 3.26 6.21
CA GLN A 29 16.81 4.00 7.08
C GLN A 29 15.50 3.22 7.09
N VAL A 30 15.10 2.72 8.25
CA VAL A 30 13.78 2.13 8.39
C VAL A 30 12.76 3.26 8.40
N LEU A 31 11.98 3.34 7.32
CA LEU A 31 10.95 4.34 7.10
C LEU A 31 9.62 3.85 7.65
N TYR A 32 9.34 2.55 7.49
CA TYR A 32 8.14 1.91 8.01
C TYR A 32 8.38 0.43 8.31
N ARG A 33 7.55 -0.09 9.22
CA ARG A 33 7.48 -1.49 9.61
C ARG A 33 6.05 -1.98 9.53
N ASP A 34 5.90 -3.28 9.32
CA ASP A 34 4.63 -4.00 9.41
C ASP A 34 3.48 -3.34 8.63
N GLN A 35 3.84 -2.93 7.41
CA GLN A 35 2.99 -2.38 6.36
C GLN A 35 3.75 -2.49 5.04
N VAL A 36 3.01 -2.57 3.93
CA VAL A 36 3.59 -2.79 2.61
C VAL A 36 3.17 -1.64 1.68
N ALA A 37 4.14 -1.09 0.94
CA ALA A 37 3.83 -0.22 -0.19
C ALA A 37 3.50 -1.09 -1.40
N VAL A 38 2.26 -1.10 -1.85
CA VAL A 38 1.88 -1.79 -3.09
C VAL A 38 1.95 -0.79 -4.24
N LEU A 39 2.87 -0.97 -5.16
CA LEU A 39 3.09 -0.10 -6.31
C LEU A 39 2.28 -0.59 -7.50
N MET A 40 1.59 0.33 -8.16
CA MET A 40 0.80 0.05 -9.36
C MET A 40 1.43 0.71 -10.59
N TYR A 41 1.70 -0.12 -11.59
CA TYR A 41 2.17 0.22 -12.93
C TYR A 41 1.17 -0.30 -13.98
N HIS A 42 1.27 0.20 -15.21
CA HIS A 42 0.44 -0.27 -16.32
C HIS A 42 1.36 -0.56 -17.52
N HIS A 43 1.61 0.44 -18.37
CA HIS A 43 2.34 0.29 -19.61
C HIS A 43 3.82 0.71 -19.44
N ILE A 44 4.77 -0.15 -19.83
CA ILE A 44 6.21 0.14 -19.77
C ILE A 44 6.74 0.23 -21.21
N HIS A 45 6.83 1.44 -21.77
CA HIS A 45 7.14 1.62 -23.19
C HIS A 45 7.94 2.91 -23.44
N ASP A 46 9.01 2.81 -24.23
CA ASP A 46 9.99 3.90 -24.35
C ASP A 46 9.54 5.06 -25.24
N ALA A 47 8.59 4.79 -26.15
CA ALA A 47 8.11 5.77 -27.13
C ALA A 47 6.68 6.27 -26.89
N ASP A 48 5.91 5.61 -26.02
CA ASP A 48 4.52 6.00 -25.76
C ASP A 48 4.50 7.05 -24.64
N THR A 49 3.77 8.14 -24.87
CA THR A 49 3.75 9.32 -23.98
C THR A 49 2.46 9.45 -23.17
N SER A 50 1.67 8.39 -23.07
CA SER A 50 0.43 8.38 -22.30
C SER A 50 0.68 8.56 -20.81
N THR A 51 -0.31 9.06 -20.07
CA THR A 51 -0.16 9.44 -18.65
C THR A 51 0.03 8.27 -17.68
N SER A 52 -0.28 7.05 -18.13
CA SER A 52 -0.09 5.79 -17.40
C SER A 52 1.02 4.92 -18.02
N THR A 53 1.85 5.52 -18.88
CA THR A 53 3.03 4.89 -19.47
C THR A 53 4.29 5.47 -18.84
N ILE A 54 5.25 4.61 -18.51
CA ILE A 54 6.63 5.03 -18.19
C ILE A 54 7.62 4.32 -19.09
N THR A 55 8.78 4.94 -19.32
CA THR A 55 9.86 4.29 -20.05
C THR A 55 10.48 3.16 -19.23
N SER A 56 11.10 2.20 -19.92
CA SER A 56 11.84 1.10 -19.31
C SER A 56 12.98 1.62 -18.43
N GLN A 57 13.62 2.72 -18.84
CA GLN A 57 14.66 3.37 -18.06
C GLN A 57 14.11 3.98 -16.77
N LEU A 58 13.00 4.73 -16.83
CA LEU A 58 12.41 5.31 -15.62
C LEU A 58 11.95 4.23 -14.65
N PHE A 59 11.37 3.14 -15.15
CA PHE A 59 11.01 1.98 -14.34
C PHE A 59 12.22 1.37 -13.63
N ARG A 60 13.31 1.11 -14.37
CA ARG A 60 14.58 0.63 -13.81
C ARG A 60 15.12 1.57 -12.73
N ASP A 61 15.15 2.87 -13.01
CA ASP A 61 15.69 3.88 -12.10
C ASP A 61 14.89 3.95 -10.80
N GLN A 62 13.56 3.86 -10.88
CA GLN A 62 12.70 3.80 -9.70
C GLN A 62 13.03 2.59 -8.81
N LEU A 63 13.13 1.39 -9.40
CA LEU A 63 13.41 0.17 -8.65
C LEU A 63 14.82 0.18 -8.03
N GLN A 64 15.84 0.56 -8.80
CA GLN A 64 17.22 0.68 -8.31
C GLN A 64 17.35 1.73 -7.21
N PHE A 65 16.64 2.84 -7.32
CA PHE A 65 16.63 3.86 -6.28
C PHE A 65 16.00 3.33 -5.00
N LEU A 66 14.86 2.62 -5.07
CA LEU A 66 14.26 1.99 -3.89
C LEU A 66 15.19 0.95 -3.26
N LEU A 67 15.85 0.09 -4.06
CA LEU A 67 16.87 -0.83 -3.54
C LEU A 67 17.99 -0.05 -2.80
N SER A 68 18.50 1.03 -3.40
CA SER A 68 19.54 1.87 -2.80
C SER A 68 19.12 2.56 -1.49
N LYS A 69 17.81 2.70 -1.25
CA LYS A 69 17.23 3.26 -0.03
C LYS A 69 16.80 2.21 1.00
N GLY A 70 17.14 0.94 0.77
CA GLY A 70 16.89 -0.15 1.72
C GLY A 70 15.42 -0.59 1.76
N TYR A 71 14.71 -0.48 0.63
CA TYR A 71 13.41 -1.13 0.45
C TYR A 71 13.59 -2.61 0.13
N HIS A 72 12.66 -3.43 0.59
CA HIS A 72 12.68 -4.88 0.36
C HIS A 72 11.47 -5.27 -0.48
N PHE A 73 11.73 -5.77 -1.68
CA PHE A 73 10.67 -6.24 -2.57
C PHE A 73 10.21 -7.64 -2.15
N ILE A 74 8.90 -7.83 -2.03
CA ILE A 74 8.27 -9.09 -1.61
C ILE A 74 7.35 -9.63 -2.71
N SER A 75 7.20 -10.95 -2.74
CA SER A 75 6.25 -11.67 -3.58
C SER A 75 4.81 -11.48 -3.13
N LEU A 76 3.85 -11.80 -4.00
CA LEU A 76 2.45 -11.81 -3.61
C LEU A 76 2.19 -12.88 -2.55
N GLN A 77 2.83 -14.04 -2.64
CA GLN A 77 2.73 -15.06 -1.59
C GLN A 77 3.19 -14.54 -0.21
N GLU A 78 4.32 -13.82 -0.12
CA GLU A 78 4.77 -13.18 1.13
C GLU A 78 3.79 -12.08 1.59
N PHE A 79 3.22 -11.32 0.66
CA PHE A 79 2.20 -10.33 0.96
C PHE A 79 0.91 -10.97 1.53
N LYS A 80 0.44 -12.08 0.96
CA LYS A 80 -0.72 -12.82 1.46
C LYS A 80 -0.48 -13.37 2.87
N GLN A 81 0.68 -14.00 3.08
CA GLN A 81 1.11 -14.45 4.41
C GLN A 81 1.13 -13.30 5.41
N TYR A 82 1.56 -12.11 4.98
CA TYR A 82 1.51 -10.90 5.80
C TYR A 82 0.08 -10.49 6.17
N MET A 83 -0.84 -10.47 5.22
CA MET A 83 -2.25 -10.22 5.52
C MET A 83 -2.83 -11.26 6.50
N ASP A 84 -2.30 -12.49 6.48
CA ASP A 84 -2.72 -13.59 7.37
C ASP A 84 -2.00 -13.62 8.74
N GLY A 85 -1.11 -12.67 9.02
CA GLY A 85 -0.46 -12.54 10.33
C GLY A 85 1.06 -12.72 10.35
N ALA A 86 1.70 -13.16 9.26
CA ALA A 86 3.16 -13.27 9.18
C ALA A 86 3.83 -11.89 9.11
N THR A 87 5.10 -11.79 9.47
CA THR A 87 5.87 -10.53 9.41
C THR A 87 6.38 -10.22 8.00
N VAL A 88 6.54 -8.94 7.67
CA VAL A 88 7.26 -8.46 6.47
C VAL A 88 8.57 -7.78 6.86
N PRO A 89 9.57 -7.74 5.94
CA PRO A 89 10.75 -6.93 6.16
C PRO A 89 10.41 -5.44 6.33
N ASP A 90 11.28 -4.70 7.03
CA ASP A 90 11.21 -3.25 7.10
C ASP A 90 11.21 -2.67 5.67
N ASN A 91 10.46 -1.60 5.42
CA ASN A 91 10.34 -0.99 4.09
C ASN A 91 9.86 -1.95 2.96
N ALA A 92 8.94 -2.88 3.27
CA ALA A 92 8.41 -3.85 2.31
C ALA A 92 7.62 -3.22 1.14
N VAL A 93 7.88 -3.70 -0.08
CA VAL A 93 7.25 -3.23 -1.33
C VAL A 93 6.75 -4.40 -2.15
N LEU A 94 5.52 -4.32 -2.65
CA LEU A 94 4.98 -5.24 -3.66
C LEU A 94 4.83 -4.48 -4.98
N VAL A 95 5.35 -5.04 -6.09
CA VAL A 95 5.21 -4.45 -7.43
C VAL A 95 4.05 -5.13 -8.15
N THR A 96 3.13 -4.33 -8.69
CA THR A 96 1.97 -4.81 -9.45
C THR A 96 1.84 -4.09 -10.79
N PHE A 97 1.38 -4.81 -11.80
CA PHE A 97 1.06 -4.29 -13.13
C PHE A 97 -0.38 -4.62 -13.47
N ASP A 98 -1.12 -3.63 -13.96
CA ASP A 98 -2.49 -3.83 -14.43
C ASP A 98 -2.54 -4.03 -15.96
N ASP A 99 -3.72 -4.38 -16.45
CA ASP A 99 -4.14 -4.53 -17.85
C ASP A 99 -3.52 -5.68 -18.67
N GLY A 100 -2.40 -6.27 -18.24
CA GLY A 100 -1.81 -7.42 -18.92
C GLY A 100 -1.07 -7.08 -20.22
N TYR A 101 -0.56 -5.85 -20.36
CA TYR A 101 0.14 -5.42 -21.58
C TYR A 101 1.40 -6.23 -21.90
N GLU A 102 1.62 -6.50 -23.20
CA GLU A 102 2.79 -7.21 -23.76
C GLU A 102 4.11 -6.54 -23.36
N SER A 103 4.09 -5.22 -23.14
CA SER A 103 5.27 -4.47 -22.74
C SER A 103 5.78 -4.82 -21.33
N VAL A 104 4.93 -5.39 -20.46
CA VAL A 104 5.38 -5.97 -19.19
C VAL A 104 6.35 -7.12 -19.47
N TYR A 105 6.00 -8.03 -20.39
CA TYR A 105 6.87 -9.15 -20.77
C TYR A 105 8.13 -8.70 -21.52
N LYS A 106 8.00 -7.74 -22.46
CA LYS A 106 9.13 -7.31 -23.29
C LYS A 106 10.10 -6.38 -22.58
N ASN A 107 9.59 -5.47 -21.74
CA ASN A 107 10.37 -4.35 -21.21
C ASN A 107 10.55 -4.42 -19.69
N ALA A 108 9.50 -4.75 -18.92
CA ALA A 108 9.59 -4.79 -17.46
C ALA A 108 10.24 -6.08 -16.94
N TYR A 109 9.83 -7.23 -17.47
CA TYR A 109 10.26 -8.54 -17.02
C TYR A 109 11.78 -8.78 -17.10
N PRO A 110 12.51 -8.37 -18.17
CA PRO A 110 13.96 -8.45 -18.19
C PRO A 110 14.63 -7.65 -17.05
N ILE A 111 14.10 -6.47 -16.72
CA ILE A 111 14.61 -5.63 -15.62
C ILE A 111 14.35 -6.30 -14.27
N LEU A 112 13.13 -6.81 -14.05
CA LEU A 112 12.76 -7.52 -12.84
C LEU A 112 13.64 -8.78 -12.62
N ARG A 113 13.95 -9.52 -13.70
CA ARG A 113 14.88 -10.66 -13.67
C ARG A 113 16.28 -10.26 -13.26
N GLU A 114 16.81 -9.21 -13.86
CA GLU A 114 18.16 -8.72 -13.55
C GLU A 114 18.27 -8.27 -12.10
N LEU A 115 17.25 -7.56 -11.60
CA LEU A 115 17.19 -7.04 -10.23
C LEU A 115 16.69 -8.06 -9.19
N ARG A 116 16.18 -9.22 -9.65
CA ARG A 116 15.52 -10.26 -8.83
C ARG A 116 14.37 -9.70 -8.00
N ILE A 117 13.54 -8.85 -8.61
CA ILE A 117 12.38 -8.24 -7.95
C ILE A 117 11.12 -9.04 -8.30
N PRO A 118 10.43 -9.63 -7.31
CA PRO A 118 9.13 -10.25 -7.54
C PRO A 118 8.06 -9.22 -7.90
N ALA A 119 7.09 -9.63 -8.71
CA ALA A 119 5.96 -8.79 -9.08
C ALA A 119 4.71 -9.60 -9.47
N VAL A 120 3.58 -8.91 -9.59
CA VAL A 120 2.30 -9.48 -10.01
C VAL A 120 1.82 -8.78 -11.27
N ASN A 121 1.35 -9.55 -12.24
CA ASN A 121 0.60 -9.01 -13.36
C ASN A 121 -0.89 -9.37 -13.22
N PHE A 122 -1.75 -8.36 -13.21
CA PHE A 122 -3.19 -8.51 -13.25
C PHE A 122 -3.66 -8.45 -14.72
N MET A 123 -4.21 -9.57 -15.20
CA MET A 123 -4.54 -9.80 -16.61
C MET A 123 -6.03 -9.60 -16.89
N ILE A 124 -6.36 -8.81 -17.92
CA ILE A 124 -7.72 -8.76 -18.51
C ILE A 124 -7.86 -9.97 -19.44
N THR A 125 -8.63 -10.98 -19.02
CA THR A 125 -8.54 -12.31 -19.65
C THR A 125 -9.34 -12.47 -20.94
N ASP A 126 -10.24 -11.56 -21.31
CA ASP A 126 -10.89 -11.59 -22.63
C ASP A 126 -9.86 -11.36 -23.76
N SER A 127 -8.83 -10.56 -23.49
CA SER A 127 -7.82 -10.19 -24.47
C SER A 127 -6.90 -11.34 -24.87
N LEU A 128 -6.91 -12.45 -24.11
CA LEU A 128 -6.17 -13.66 -24.48
C LEU A 128 -6.67 -14.30 -25.78
N ALA A 129 -7.92 -14.04 -26.16
CA ALA A 129 -8.50 -14.57 -27.40
C ALA A 129 -7.87 -13.91 -28.65
N ASP A 130 -7.54 -12.61 -28.56
CA ASP A 130 -6.83 -11.87 -29.60
C ASP A 130 -5.96 -10.76 -28.96
N PRO A 131 -4.73 -11.10 -28.50
CA PRO A 131 -3.88 -10.18 -27.76
C PRO A 131 -3.44 -8.95 -28.55
N LYS A 132 -3.65 -8.93 -29.88
CA LYS A 132 -3.25 -7.83 -30.77
C LYS A 132 -4.45 -7.06 -31.33
N SER A 133 -5.65 -7.31 -30.81
CA SER A 133 -6.88 -6.64 -31.23
C SER A 133 -6.94 -5.15 -30.88
N THR A 134 -6.15 -4.71 -29.90
CA THR A 134 -6.11 -3.33 -29.41
C THR A 134 -4.81 -2.61 -29.82
N TYR A 135 -4.79 -1.28 -29.68
CA TYR A 135 -3.61 -0.46 -29.98
C TYR A 135 -2.41 -0.81 -29.09
N ILE A 136 -2.64 -1.04 -27.80
CA ILE A 136 -1.62 -1.52 -26.86
C ILE A 136 -1.79 -3.04 -26.75
N PRO A 137 -0.88 -3.85 -27.31
CA PRO A 137 -1.02 -5.30 -27.29
C PRO A 137 -1.00 -5.84 -25.85
N SER A 138 -1.79 -6.89 -25.62
CA SER A 138 -1.75 -7.72 -24.42
C SER A 138 -0.70 -8.83 -24.56
N MET A 139 -0.24 -9.36 -23.44
CA MET A 139 0.54 -10.60 -23.42
C MET A 139 -0.29 -11.77 -23.94
N SER A 140 0.36 -12.68 -24.66
CA SER A 140 -0.20 -13.98 -25.03
C SER A 140 -0.18 -14.96 -23.85
N ALA A 141 -1.00 -16.01 -23.93
CA ALA A 141 -0.98 -17.10 -22.95
C ALA A 141 0.40 -17.77 -22.82
N GLU A 142 1.15 -17.87 -23.92
CA GLU A 142 2.52 -18.41 -23.92
C GLU A 142 3.48 -17.50 -23.15
N GLU A 143 3.43 -16.18 -23.37
CA GLU A 143 4.27 -15.22 -22.65
C GLU A 143 3.95 -15.20 -21.16
N LEU A 144 2.67 -15.23 -20.79
CA LEU A 144 2.25 -15.33 -19.38
C LEU A 144 2.77 -16.61 -18.72
N ALA A 145 2.57 -17.76 -19.36
CA ALA A 145 3.00 -19.04 -18.81
C ALA A 145 4.52 -19.12 -18.67
N ARG A 146 5.25 -18.59 -19.66
CA ARG A 146 6.71 -18.51 -19.63
C ARG A 146 7.19 -17.59 -18.52
N MET A 147 6.60 -16.39 -18.40
CA MET A 147 6.94 -15.41 -17.38
C MET A 147 6.76 -15.99 -15.96
N SER A 148 5.65 -16.68 -15.72
CA SER A 148 5.34 -17.26 -14.41
C SER A 148 6.24 -18.45 -14.06
N ARG A 149 6.43 -19.40 -14.99
CA ARG A 149 7.16 -20.65 -14.72
C ARG A 149 8.69 -20.52 -14.74
N GLU A 150 9.25 -19.56 -15.49
CA GLU A 150 10.71 -19.47 -15.60
C GLU A 150 11.39 -18.95 -14.33
N THR A 151 10.71 -18.15 -13.51
CA THR A 151 11.39 -17.40 -12.46
C THR A 151 10.80 -17.54 -11.07
N ASN A 152 9.62 -18.15 -10.91
CA ASN A 152 8.89 -18.29 -9.64
C ASN A 152 8.69 -16.96 -8.87
N PHE A 153 8.92 -15.80 -9.49
CA PHE A 153 8.77 -14.49 -8.86
C PHE A 153 7.74 -13.59 -9.57
N MET A 154 7.25 -14.01 -10.74
CA MET A 154 6.14 -13.37 -11.45
C MET A 154 4.87 -14.20 -11.27
N GLU A 155 3.86 -13.60 -10.66
CA GLU A 155 2.53 -14.20 -10.54
C GLU A 155 1.57 -13.54 -11.53
N VAL A 156 0.65 -14.32 -12.10
CA VAL A 156 -0.41 -13.80 -12.97
C VAL A 156 -1.74 -13.94 -12.24
N GLN A 157 -2.47 -12.85 -12.11
CA GLN A 157 -3.70 -12.76 -11.32
C GLN A 157 -4.79 -12.03 -12.09
N CYS A 158 -6.00 -11.95 -11.55
CA CYS A 158 -7.16 -11.51 -12.31
C CYS A 158 -7.27 -9.98 -12.40
N HIS A 159 -7.57 -9.45 -13.60
CA HIS A 159 -8.06 -8.09 -13.82
C HIS A 159 -9.43 -8.07 -14.51
N THR A 160 -10.29 -9.01 -14.13
CA THR A 160 -11.58 -9.36 -14.77
C THR A 160 -11.44 -10.10 -16.10
N ASP A 161 -12.54 -10.68 -16.57
CA ASP A 161 -12.62 -11.24 -17.92
C ASP A 161 -12.99 -10.17 -18.94
N GLY A 162 -14.23 -9.68 -18.90
CA GLY A 162 -14.77 -8.68 -19.83
C GLY A 162 -15.37 -7.46 -19.12
N SER A 163 -15.10 -7.30 -17.82
CA SER A 163 -15.63 -6.21 -17.00
C SER A 163 -14.67 -5.04 -16.82
N HIS A 164 -13.54 -5.03 -17.54
CA HIS A 164 -12.65 -3.87 -17.65
C HIS A 164 -13.21 -2.81 -18.61
N ARG A 165 -14.37 -2.26 -18.28
CA ARG A 165 -15.04 -1.21 -19.05
C ARG A 165 -15.90 -0.31 -18.18
N LYS A 166 -16.23 0.85 -18.73
CA LYS A 166 -17.30 1.71 -18.22
C LYS A 166 -18.61 1.36 -18.93
N LEU A 167 -19.70 1.39 -18.18
CA LEU A 167 -21.05 1.33 -18.74
C LEU A 167 -21.38 2.67 -19.42
N PRO A 168 -22.42 2.75 -20.27
CA PRO A 168 -22.81 4.00 -20.94
C PRO A 168 -23.10 5.17 -19.99
N ASN A 169 -23.49 4.89 -18.75
CA ASN A 169 -23.73 5.87 -17.70
C ASN A 169 -22.45 6.33 -16.96
N GLY A 170 -21.27 5.82 -17.34
CA GLY A 170 -19.98 6.13 -16.75
C GLY A 170 -19.60 5.30 -15.51
N GLU A 171 -20.48 4.44 -15.01
CA GLU A 171 -20.18 3.54 -13.90
C GLU A 171 -19.19 2.44 -14.31
N ALA A 172 -18.41 1.93 -13.37
CA ALA A 172 -17.61 0.72 -13.61
C ALA A 172 -18.54 -0.48 -13.76
N ALA A 173 -18.25 -1.36 -14.73
CA ALA A 173 -19.09 -2.54 -14.99
C ALA A 173 -19.20 -3.48 -13.78
N LEU A 174 -18.21 -3.49 -12.88
CA LEU A 174 -18.25 -4.27 -11.63
C LEU A 174 -19.25 -3.77 -10.58
N VAL A 175 -19.88 -2.61 -10.77
CA VAL A 175 -20.79 -2.00 -9.78
C VAL A 175 -22.12 -1.58 -10.41
N GLY A 176 -22.06 -1.01 -11.61
CA GLY A 176 -23.25 -0.56 -12.32
C GLY A 176 -24.07 -1.71 -12.89
N ARG A 177 -25.36 -1.45 -13.11
CA ARG A 177 -26.28 -2.35 -13.81
C ARG A 177 -26.16 -2.08 -15.30
N ASP A 178 -25.92 -3.12 -16.07
CA ASP A 178 -25.78 -2.95 -17.52
C ASP A 178 -27.13 -2.76 -18.22
N THR A 179 -27.11 -2.40 -19.50
CA THR A 179 -28.29 -2.43 -20.35
C THR A 179 -28.39 -3.77 -21.08
N LEU A 180 -29.44 -4.53 -20.80
CA LEU A 180 -29.75 -5.79 -21.49
C LEU A 180 -31.05 -5.62 -22.27
N ASP A 181 -31.02 -5.81 -23.59
CA ASP A 181 -32.20 -5.70 -24.47
C ASP A 181 -33.01 -4.40 -24.28
N GLY A 182 -32.32 -3.28 -24.05
CA GLY A 182 -32.93 -1.96 -23.87
C GLY A 182 -33.52 -1.69 -22.48
N ARG A 183 -33.35 -2.60 -21.52
CA ARG A 183 -33.72 -2.38 -20.11
C ARG A 183 -32.50 -2.45 -19.19
N SER A 184 -32.63 -1.90 -17.99
CA SER A 184 -31.64 -2.13 -16.94
C SER A 184 -31.60 -3.62 -16.57
N GLU A 185 -30.38 -4.11 -16.38
CA GLU A 185 -30.09 -5.40 -15.77
C GLU A 185 -30.73 -5.47 -14.38
N THR A 186 -31.33 -6.62 -14.07
CA THR A 186 -31.88 -6.92 -12.74
C THR A 186 -30.75 -7.32 -11.78
N ASP A 187 -30.99 -7.25 -10.46
CA ASP A 187 -29.98 -7.65 -9.48
C ASP A 187 -29.54 -9.13 -9.64
N ALA A 188 -30.43 -10.02 -10.09
CA ALA A 188 -30.10 -11.42 -10.34
C ALA A 188 -29.17 -11.60 -11.55
N GLU A 189 -29.41 -10.84 -12.62
CA GLU A 189 -28.57 -10.83 -13.81
C GLU A 189 -27.21 -10.19 -13.50
N TYR A 190 -27.18 -9.09 -12.75
CA TYR A 190 -25.95 -8.47 -12.25
C TYR A 190 -25.09 -9.48 -11.49
N ARG A 191 -25.67 -10.18 -10.50
CA ARG A 191 -24.94 -11.20 -9.72
C ARG A 191 -24.39 -12.31 -10.61
N THR A 192 -25.17 -12.72 -11.61
CA THR A 192 -24.78 -13.75 -12.59
C THR A 192 -23.60 -13.27 -13.43
N ARG A 193 -23.67 -12.04 -13.97
CA ARG A 193 -22.61 -11.46 -14.79
C ARG A 193 -21.30 -11.31 -14.02
N ILE A 194 -21.34 -10.74 -12.81
CA ILE A 194 -20.12 -10.55 -12.00
C ILE A 194 -19.53 -11.90 -11.58
N SER A 195 -20.36 -12.87 -11.19
CA SER A 195 -19.86 -14.21 -10.85
C SER A 195 -19.27 -14.93 -12.05
N ALA A 196 -19.91 -14.81 -13.22
CA ALA A 196 -19.41 -15.42 -14.46
C ALA A 196 -18.08 -14.81 -14.89
N ASP A 197 -17.93 -13.50 -14.78
CA ASP A 197 -16.68 -12.79 -15.07
C ASP A 197 -15.53 -13.25 -14.15
N ALA A 198 -15.76 -13.27 -12.83
CA ALA A 198 -14.77 -13.72 -11.86
C ALA A 198 -14.33 -15.17 -12.12
N ASN A 199 -15.28 -16.08 -12.36
CA ASN A 199 -14.99 -17.49 -12.65
C ASN A 199 -14.26 -17.66 -13.99
N ALA A 200 -14.68 -16.95 -15.04
CA ALA A 200 -14.03 -17.01 -16.35
C ALA A 200 -12.58 -16.55 -16.26
N CYS A 201 -12.32 -15.48 -15.51
CA CYS A 201 -10.98 -14.96 -15.29
C CYS A 201 -10.07 -15.98 -14.59
N ALA A 202 -10.53 -16.58 -13.49
CA ALA A 202 -9.78 -17.63 -12.79
C ALA A 202 -9.51 -18.83 -13.71
N ASN A 203 -10.54 -19.37 -14.36
CA ASN A 203 -10.45 -20.56 -15.22
C ASN A 203 -9.49 -20.38 -16.40
N LYS A 204 -9.37 -19.16 -16.96
CA LYS A 204 -8.45 -18.87 -18.06
C LYS A 204 -6.99 -18.76 -17.61
N LEU A 205 -6.74 -18.34 -16.37
CA LEU A 205 -5.40 -18.13 -15.84
C LEU A 205 -4.81 -19.36 -15.13
N GLU A 206 -5.64 -20.17 -14.48
CA GLU A 206 -5.20 -21.37 -13.75
C GLU A 206 -4.30 -22.30 -14.58
N PRO A 207 -4.57 -22.59 -15.87
CA PRO A 207 -3.70 -23.49 -16.66
C PRO A 207 -2.33 -22.89 -17.01
N LEU A 208 -2.14 -21.57 -16.81
CA LEU A 208 -0.93 -20.85 -17.23
C LEU A 208 0.17 -20.85 -16.16
N GLN A 209 -0.15 -21.20 -14.92
CA GLN A 209 0.78 -21.13 -13.79
C GLN A 209 0.53 -22.23 -12.77
N ASP A 210 1.49 -22.43 -11.85
CA ASP A 210 1.37 -23.45 -10.79
C ASP A 210 0.78 -22.87 -9.49
N LEU A 211 0.54 -21.56 -9.46
CA LEU A 211 0.01 -20.82 -8.31
C LEU A 211 -1.50 -20.58 -8.46
N PRO A 212 -2.25 -20.57 -7.35
CA PRO A 212 -3.69 -20.34 -7.39
C PRO A 212 -4.04 -18.94 -7.90
N VAL A 213 -5.15 -18.83 -8.63
CA VAL A 213 -5.74 -17.56 -9.04
C VAL A 213 -6.83 -17.18 -8.03
N ASP A 214 -6.43 -16.46 -7.00
CA ASP A 214 -7.27 -16.09 -5.85
C ASP A 214 -7.22 -14.58 -5.56
N THR A 215 -6.59 -13.82 -6.45
CA THR A 215 -6.33 -12.40 -6.27
C THR A 215 -6.83 -11.61 -7.47
N VAL A 216 -7.50 -10.50 -7.21
CA VAL A 216 -8.02 -9.60 -8.25
C VAL A 216 -7.54 -8.17 -8.02
N ALA A 217 -7.18 -7.46 -9.09
CA ALA A 217 -7.19 -5.99 -9.07
C ALA A 217 -8.49 -5.52 -9.73
N TYR A 218 -9.23 -4.62 -9.10
CA TYR A 218 -10.48 -4.14 -9.70
C TYR A 218 -10.19 -3.05 -10.74
N PRO A 219 -10.80 -3.11 -11.94
CA PRO A 219 -10.74 -2.04 -12.92
C PRO A 219 -11.08 -0.69 -12.29
N TYR A 220 -10.21 0.30 -12.54
CA TYR A 220 -10.31 1.65 -11.97
C TYR A 220 -10.26 1.70 -10.43
N GLY A 221 -9.94 0.58 -9.77
CA GLY A 221 -10.01 0.39 -8.32
C GLY A 221 -11.41 0.50 -7.72
N ILE A 222 -12.46 0.31 -8.52
CA ILE A 222 -13.86 0.50 -8.10
C ILE A 222 -14.53 -0.86 -7.85
N ILE A 223 -15.03 -1.04 -6.64
CA ILE A 223 -15.84 -2.20 -6.24
C ILE A 223 -16.79 -1.83 -5.09
N ASN A 224 -17.98 -2.43 -5.03
CA ASN A 224 -18.92 -2.31 -3.90
C ASN A 224 -18.92 -3.59 -3.05
N GLU A 225 -19.63 -3.62 -1.91
CA GLU A 225 -19.65 -4.79 -1.02
C GLU A 225 -20.19 -6.04 -1.72
N GLU A 226 -21.30 -5.92 -2.44
CA GLU A 226 -21.91 -7.03 -3.16
C GLU A 226 -20.95 -7.63 -4.21
N GLY A 227 -20.29 -6.79 -5.01
CA GLY A 227 -19.29 -7.23 -5.99
C GLY A 227 -18.12 -7.94 -5.32
N ALA A 228 -17.55 -7.37 -4.26
CA ALA A 228 -16.47 -8.01 -3.49
C ALA A 228 -16.89 -9.38 -2.92
N ASP A 229 -18.14 -9.51 -2.44
CA ASP A 229 -18.70 -10.76 -1.96
C ASP A 229 -18.88 -11.80 -3.06
N LEU A 230 -19.25 -11.39 -4.28
CA LEU A 230 -19.35 -12.28 -5.43
C LEU A 230 -17.98 -12.80 -5.85
N PHE A 231 -16.94 -11.94 -5.89
CA PHE A 231 -15.57 -12.38 -6.10
C PHE A 231 -15.12 -13.35 -5.00
N ARG A 232 -15.44 -13.08 -3.73
CA ARG A 232 -15.11 -14.01 -2.63
C ARG A 232 -15.76 -15.38 -2.80
N ARG A 233 -17.03 -15.42 -3.23
CA ARG A 233 -17.74 -16.68 -3.54
C ARG A 233 -17.15 -17.43 -4.74
N ALA A 234 -16.49 -16.72 -5.65
CA ALA A 234 -15.76 -17.29 -6.78
C ALA A 234 -14.33 -17.75 -6.42
N GLY A 235 -13.93 -17.68 -5.14
CA GLY A 235 -12.62 -18.17 -4.66
C GLY A 235 -11.54 -17.09 -4.51
N PHE A 236 -11.87 -15.82 -4.73
CA PHE A 236 -10.92 -14.73 -4.53
C PHE A 236 -10.82 -14.33 -3.06
N ASN A 237 -9.61 -14.33 -2.50
CA ASN A 237 -9.34 -13.98 -1.11
C ASN A 237 -8.80 -12.55 -0.96
N TYR A 238 -8.23 -11.99 -2.04
CA TYR A 238 -7.59 -10.67 -2.02
C TYR A 238 -8.03 -9.83 -3.21
N GLY A 239 -8.34 -8.55 -2.95
CA GLY A 239 -8.82 -7.60 -3.93
C GLY A 239 -8.10 -6.26 -3.82
N PHE A 240 -7.47 -5.79 -4.90
CA PHE A 240 -6.70 -4.55 -4.93
C PHE A 240 -7.48 -3.38 -5.52
N THR A 241 -7.37 -2.22 -4.88
CA THR A 241 -7.97 -0.94 -5.28
C THR A 241 -6.87 0.07 -5.65
N ILE A 242 -7.24 1.33 -5.90
CA ILE A 242 -6.28 2.42 -6.18
C ILE A 242 -6.23 3.47 -5.06
N ILE A 243 -6.69 3.11 -3.85
CA ILE A 243 -6.62 4.00 -2.68
C ILE A 243 -5.13 4.25 -2.39
N PRO A 244 -4.64 5.51 -2.45
CA PRO A 244 -3.20 5.81 -2.45
C PRO A 244 -2.63 5.81 -1.02
N GLN A 245 -2.70 4.67 -0.34
CA GLN A 245 -2.28 4.44 1.04
C GLN A 245 -1.36 3.21 1.15
N MET A 246 -0.76 3.00 2.33
CA MET A 246 -0.01 1.78 2.64
C MET A 246 -0.99 0.64 2.95
N ALA A 247 -0.64 -0.58 2.55
CA ALA A 247 -1.37 -1.77 2.95
C ALA A 247 -0.95 -2.18 4.37
N THR A 248 -1.89 -2.13 5.32
CA THR A 248 -1.70 -2.56 6.71
C THR A 248 -2.50 -3.83 6.99
N ARG A 249 -2.27 -4.48 8.14
CA ARG A 249 -3.01 -5.69 8.52
C ARG A 249 -4.50 -5.45 8.74
N GLU A 250 -4.86 -4.21 9.02
CA GLU A 250 -6.23 -3.76 9.24
C GLU A 250 -6.96 -3.45 7.92
N ALA A 251 -6.27 -3.50 6.78
CA ALA A 251 -6.92 -3.34 5.49
C ALA A 251 -7.89 -4.50 5.23
N ASP A 252 -9.08 -4.19 4.71
CA ASP A 252 -9.99 -5.19 4.16
C ASP A 252 -9.23 -5.99 3.08
N PRO A 253 -9.10 -7.32 3.19
CA PRO A 253 -8.41 -8.14 2.20
C PRO A 253 -8.98 -7.98 0.79
N MET A 254 -10.27 -7.65 0.67
CA MET A 254 -10.93 -7.41 -0.61
C MET A 254 -10.85 -5.95 -1.07
N ARG A 255 -10.14 -5.07 -0.36
CA ARG A 255 -9.93 -3.65 -0.71
C ARG A 255 -8.52 -3.15 -0.35
N ILE A 256 -7.51 -3.89 -0.73
CA ILE A 256 -6.11 -3.55 -0.49
C ILE A 256 -5.73 -2.25 -1.24
N PRO A 257 -5.12 -1.27 -0.57
CA PRO A 257 -4.72 0.00 -1.20
C PRO A 257 -3.48 -0.16 -2.08
N ARG A 258 -3.37 0.68 -3.12
CA ARG A 258 -2.20 0.75 -4.01
C ARG A 258 -1.81 2.18 -4.32
N ILE A 259 -0.51 2.38 -4.52
CA ILE A 259 0.10 3.67 -4.83
C ILE A 259 0.49 3.65 -6.31
N ASN A 260 -0.08 4.57 -7.09
CA ASN A 260 0.31 4.74 -8.49
C ASN A 260 1.79 5.18 -8.57
N ALA A 261 2.61 4.37 -9.23
CA ALA A 261 4.01 4.64 -9.53
C ALA A 261 4.30 4.74 -11.04
N GLY A 262 3.33 4.33 -11.88
CA GLY A 262 3.41 4.28 -13.34
C GLY A 262 3.03 5.56 -14.07
N SER A 263 3.22 6.73 -13.45
CA SER A 263 3.08 8.03 -14.15
C SER A 263 4.45 8.56 -14.59
N PRO A 264 4.60 9.11 -15.81
CA PRO A 264 5.90 9.59 -16.32
C PRO A 264 6.47 10.76 -15.51
N TRP A 265 5.65 11.40 -14.68
CA TRP A 265 6.05 12.51 -13.81
C TRP A 265 6.52 12.08 -12.42
N ILE A 266 6.55 10.78 -12.14
CA ILE A 266 7.01 10.21 -10.87
C ILE A 266 8.48 9.80 -11.03
N THR A 267 9.39 10.71 -10.66
CA THR A 267 10.82 10.39 -10.58
C THR A 267 11.10 9.41 -9.42
N PRO A 268 12.27 8.76 -9.39
CA PRO A 268 12.66 7.88 -8.28
C PRO A 268 12.60 8.57 -6.90
N GLU A 269 13.07 9.82 -6.80
CA GLU A 269 13.02 10.61 -5.56
C GLU A 269 11.59 10.98 -5.16
N ARG A 270 10.75 11.27 -6.16
CA ARG A 270 9.34 11.57 -5.94
C ARG A 270 8.61 10.34 -5.44
N LEU A 271 8.86 9.16 -6.02
CA LEU A 271 8.30 7.89 -5.55
C LEU A 271 8.70 7.63 -4.09
N HIS A 272 9.99 7.71 -3.77
CA HIS A 272 10.48 7.57 -2.40
C HIS A 272 9.80 8.55 -1.43
N THR A 273 9.67 9.82 -1.83
CA THR A 273 8.96 10.84 -1.03
C THR A 273 7.49 10.52 -0.86
N MET A 274 6.83 10.01 -1.91
CA MET A 274 5.43 9.58 -1.87
C MET A 274 5.22 8.44 -0.88
N LEU A 275 6.13 7.46 -0.84
CA LEU A 275 6.08 6.35 0.12
C LEU A 275 6.29 6.86 1.55
N LYS A 276 7.29 7.72 1.77
CA LYS A 276 7.55 8.34 3.09
C LYS A 276 6.38 9.14 3.65
N ARG A 277 5.63 9.84 2.79
CA ARG A 277 4.47 10.63 3.22
C ARG A 277 3.24 9.77 3.53
N ARG A 278 3.18 8.57 2.98
CA ARG A 278 2.06 7.64 3.14
C ARG A 278 2.25 6.66 4.28
N THR A 279 3.45 6.57 4.85
CA THR A 279 3.72 5.72 6.00
C THR A 279 2.68 5.99 7.06
N VAL A 280 1.85 4.99 7.33
CA VAL A 280 0.96 5.05 8.46
C VAL A 280 1.88 4.88 9.65
N SER A 281 2.03 5.95 10.44
CA SER A 281 2.52 5.75 11.79
C SER A 281 1.50 4.82 12.40
N ARG A 282 1.86 3.55 12.61
CA ARG A 282 1.10 2.78 13.57
C ARG A 282 1.00 3.67 14.81
N PRO A 283 -0.17 3.76 15.46
CA PRO A 283 -0.13 3.99 16.89
C PRO A 283 0.96 3.04 17.36
N ASP A 284 2.11 3.55 17.81
CA ASP A 284 2.89 2.75 18.73
C ASP A 284 1.79 2.32 19.72
N ALA A 285 1.51 1.02 19.84
CA ALA A 285 0.50 0.55 20.78
C ALA A 285 0.82 1.04 22.22
N PHE A 286 1.97 1.69 22.39
CA PHE A 286 2.57 2.29 23.56
C PHE A 286 2.96 3.78 23.41
N ALA A 287 2.54 4.52 22.37
CA ALA A 287 2.74 5.98 22.37
C ALA A 287 1.82 6.58 23.43
N ALA A 288 2.38 6.78 24.62
CA ALA A 288 1.71 7.39 25.74
C ALA A 288 1.65 8.91 25.54
N VAL A 289 0.46 9.43 25.26
CA VAL A 289 0.22 10.86 25.05
C VAL A 289 -0.16 11.53 26.37
N ASP A 290 0.10 12.82 26.49
CA ASP A 290 -0.44 13.64 27.57
C ASP A 290 -1.97 13.70 27.41
N LEU A 291 -2.68 13.12 28.39
CA LEU A 291 -4.14 13.00 28.35
C LEU A 291 -4.83 14.37 28.39
N ALA A 292 -4.28 15.33 29.13
CA ALA A 292 -4.88 16.67 29.26
C ALA A 292 -4.67 17.50 27.98
N ASP A 293 -3.48 17.48 27.40
CA ASP A 293 -3.20 18.14 26.11
C ASP A 293 -4.00 17.49 24.97
N ALA A 294 -4.06 16.15 24.92
CA ALA A 294 -4.87 15.42 23.95
C ALA A 294 -6.35 15.78 24.06
N ALA A 295 -6.89 15.79 25.28
CA ALA A 295 -8.28 16.16 25.52
C ALA A 295 -8.55 17.59 25.07
N SER A 296 -7.70 18.54 25.46
CA SER A 296 -7.83 19.96 25.08
C SER A 296 -7.87 20.15 23.57
N ARG A 297 -6.97 19.50 22.82
CA ARG A 297 -6.92 19.57 21.34
C ARG A 297 -8.15 18.98 20.66
N LEU A 298 -8.79 18.01 21.30
CA LEU A 298 -10.02 17.37 20.82
C LEU A 298 -11.29 18.08 21.30
N GLY A 299 -11.16 19.26 21.93
CA GLY A 299 -12.30 20.05 22.45
C GLY A 299 -12.84 19.55 23.79
N GLY A 300 -12.04 18.79 24.53
CA GLY A 300 -12.37 18.21 25.82
C GLY A 300 -11.58 18.80 27.00
N THR A 301 -11.81 18.23 28.19
CA THR A 301 -11.14 18.62 29.44
C THR A 301 -10.81 17.40 30.29
N VAL A 302 -9.77 17.52 31.10
CA VAL A 302 -9.39 16.52 32.11
C VAL A 302 -9.34 17.22 33.46
N VAL A 303 -10.05 16.67 34.44
CA VAL A 303 -10.00 17.08 35.83
C VAL A 303 -9.40 15.92 36.62
N ASP A 304 -8.40 16.24 37.43
CA ASP A 304 -7.66 15.27 38.24
C ASP A 304 -7.62 15.83 39.67
N ASP A 305 -8.35 15.19 40.58
CA ASP A 305 -8.46 15.60 41.98
C ASP A 305 -7.44 14.89 42.89
N GLY A 306 -6.54 14.09 42.30
CA GLY A 306 -5.54 13.29 43.01
C GLY A 306 -6.03 11.90 43.44
N SER A 307 -7.34 11.67 43.50
CA SER A 307 -7.95 10.37 43.80
C SER A 307 -8.67 9.77 42.59
N SER A 308 -9.29 10.62 41.77
CA SER A 308 -10.07 10.28 40.61
C SER A 308 -9.76 11.24 39.45
N ILE A 309 -9.95 10.74 38.24
CA ILE A 309 -9.82 11.47 36.98
C ILE A 309 -11.19 11.50 36.33
N LEU A 310 -11.62 12.70 35.94
CA LEU A 310 -12.77 12.92 35.08
C LEU A 310 -12.29 13.44 33.72
N VAL A 311 -12.52 12.65 32.68
CA VAL A 311 -12.22 13.01 31.29
C VAL A 311 -13.51 13.34 30.58
N ARG A 312 -13.60 14.54 29.98
CA ARG A 312 -14.72 14.96 29.12
C ARG A 312 -14.20 15.16 27.70
N LEU A 313 -14.75 14.42 26.74
CA LEU A 313 -14.33 14.46 25.34
C LEU A 313 -15.58 14.45 24.44
N GLY A 314 -15.90 15.59 23.83
CA GLY A 314 -17.17 15.75 23.11
C GLY A 314 -18.37 15.63 24.04
N ASP A 315 -19.30 14.73 23.71
CA ASP A 315 -20.50 14.38 24.48
C ASP A 315 -20.26 13.28 25.54
N ARG A 316 -19.08 12.65 25.53
CA ARG A 316 -18.75 11.57 26.48
C ARG A 316 -18.02 12.10 27.71
N SER A 317 -18.36 11.51 28.86
CA SER A 317 -17.63 11.71 30.12
C SER A 317 -17.28 10.36 30.75
N LEU A 318 -16.08 10.30 31.33
CA LEU A 318 -15.47 9.10 31.88
C LEU A 318 -14.85 9.41 33.23
N THR A 319 -15.12 8.57 34.23
CA THR A 319 -14.54 8.68 35.56
C THR A 319 -13.79 7.41 35.92
N GLY A 320 -12.61 7.53 36.51
CA GLY A 320 -11.85 6.41 37.03
C GLY A 320 -10.58 6.86 37.73
N ASN A 321 -9.82 5.91 38.26
CA ASN A 321 -8.65 6.23 39.08
C ASN A 321 -7.36 6.07 38.26
N VAL A 322 -6.35 6.90 38.56
CA VAL A 322 -4.98 6.70 38.05
C VAL A 322 -4.51 5.30 38.45
N GLY A 323 -3.92 4.54 37.52
CA GLY A 323 -3.48 3.17 37.76
C GLY A 323 -4.56 2.09 37.58
N SER A 324 -5.83 2.47 37.42
CA SER A 324 -6.90 1.54 37.06
C SER A 324 -6.92 1.29 35.54
N LYS A 325 -7.28 0.06 35.15
CA LYS A 325 -7.66 -0.26 33.76
C LYS A 325 -9.18 -0.13 33.52
N LEU A 326 -9.97 0.03 34.58
CA LEU A 326 -11.43 0.11 34.50
C LEU A 326 -11.88 1.56 34.73
N PHE A 327 -12.63 2.10 33.78
CA PHE A 327 -13.26 3.42 33.83
C PHE A 327 -14.76 3.28 33.61
N THR A 328 -15.54 4.21 34.15
CA THR A 328 -17.00 4.24 34.00
C THR A 328 -17.41 5.43 33.17
N SER A 329 -18.29 5.20 32.19
CA SER A 329 -18.91 6.23 31.36
C SER A 329 -20.43 6.24 31.57
N GLY A 330 -21.11 7.25 31.02
CA GLY A 330 -22.57 7.28 30.97
C GLY A 330 -23.21 6.08 30.23
N GLU A 331 -22.44 5.36 29.41
CA GLU A 331 -22.89 4.21 28.61
C GLU A 331 -22.43 2.86 29.19
N GLY A 332 -21.77 2.86 30.36
CA GLY A 332 -21.25 1.66 31.02
C GLY A 332 -19.74 1.67 31.22
N ASN A 333 -19.18 0.50 31.56
CA ASN A 333 -17.76 0.35 31.88
C ASN A 333 -16.89 0.24 30.62
N VAL A 334 -15.76 0.95 30.64
CA VAL A 334 -14.73 0.91 29.61
C VAL A 334 -13.46 0.29 30.18
N GLN A 335 -13.08 -0.86 29.63
CA GLN A 335 -11.85 -1.58 29.99
C GLN A 335 -10.69 -1.14 29.08
N LEU A 336 -9.68 -0.50 29.64
CA LEU A 336 -8.44 -0.14 28.96
C LEU A 336 -7.49 -1.34 28.87
N GLN A 337 -6.63 -1.31 27.85
CA GLN A 337 -5.52 -2.26 27.69
C GLN A 337 -4.44 -1.98 28.73
N GLU A 338 -4.04 -0.71 28.89
CA GLU A 338 -3.10 -0.25 29.91
C GLU A 338 -3.72 0.82 30.82
N PRO A 339 -3.29 0.91 32.09
CA PRO A 339 -3.85 1.91 32.99
C PRO A 339 -3.36 3.30 32.59
N ILE A 340 -4.15 4.34 32.89
CA ILE A 340 -3.66 5.72 32.82
C ILE A 340 -2.63 5.90 33.93
N ARG A 341 -1.40 6.32 33.59
CA ARG A 341 -0.28 6.45 34.53
C ARG A 341 0.09 7.90 34.75
N ARG A 342 0.64 8.22 35.92
CA ARG A 342 1.24 9.53 36.17
C ARG A 342 2.75 9.43 36.00
N GLU A 343 3.29 10.20 35.05
CA GLU A 343 4.72 10.26 34.77
C GLU A 343 5.17 11.72 34.79
N GLN A 344 6.11 12.07 35.68
CA GLN A 344 6.60 13.45 35.82
C GLN A 344 5.47 14.49 35.96
N SER A 345 4.46 14.15 36.76
CA SER A 345 3.23 14.94 36.98
C SER A 345 2.24 15.03 35.81
N VAL A 346 2.53 14.38 34.68
CA VAL A 346 1.64 14.31 33.51
C VAL A 346 0.85 13.01 33.52
N LEU A 347 -0.45 13.09 33.26
CA LEU A 347 -1.28 11.90 33.03
C LEU A 347 -1.06 11.37 31.62
N ARG A 348 -0.65 10.12 31.52
CA ARG A 348 -0.28 9.43 30.28
C ARG A 348 -1.28 8.34 29.95
N ILE A 349 -1.77 8.35 28.72
CA ILE A 349 -2.65 7.33 28.15
C ILE A 349 -2.09 6.82 26.82
N ASN A 350 -2.18 5.53 26.56
CA ASN A 350 -1.78 4.99 25.27
C ASN A 350 -2.80 5.35 24.18
N LEU A 351 -2.31 5.62 22.98
CA LEU A 351 -3.16 6.07 21.87
C LEU A 351 -4.35 5.14 21.55
N PRO A 352 -4.22 3.80 21.53
CA PRO A 352 -5.37 2.90 21.32
C PRO A 352 -6.43 3.02 22.43
N ASP A 353 -6.00 3.18 23.68
CA ASP A 353 -6.90 3.34 24.82
C ASP A 353 -7.61 4.69 24.75
N LEU A 354 -6.92 5.77 24.35
CA LEU A 354 -7.55 7.06 24.08
C LEU A 354 -8.61 6.95 22.96
N GLN A 355 -8.32 6.29 21.84
CA GLN A 355 -9.32 6.07 20.78
C GLN A 355 -10.52 5.25 21.26
N LYS A 356 -10.28 4.24 22.10
CA LYS A 356 -11.34 3.43 22.72
C LYS A 356 -12.24 4.29 23.63
N LEU A 357 -11.65 5.20 24.39
CA LEU A 357 -12.41 6.19 25.17
C LEU A 357 -13.23 7.13 24.28
N LEU A 358 -12.69 7.51 23.13
CA LEU A 358 -13.34 8.42 22.18
C LEU A 358 -14.43 7.74 21.34
N GLY A 359 -14.40 6.42 21.18
CA GLY A 359 -15.27 5.71 20.24
C GLY A 359 -15.01 6.09 18.78
N ARG A 360 -13.88 6.75 18.49
CA ARG A 360 -13.49 7.27 17.18
C ARG A 360 -11.97 7.23 17.03
N GLU A 361 -11.52 7.07 15.79
CA GLU A 361 -10.10 7.12 15.47
C GLU A 361 -9.58 8.56 15.44
N ILE A 362 -8.32 8.73 15.83
CA ILE A 362 -7.61 10.03 15.81
C ILE A 362 -6.27 9.86 15.12
N THR A 363 -5.76 10.94 14.54
CA THR A 363 -4.39 10.97 14.02
C THR A 363 -3.48 11.65 15.03
N TYR A 364 -2.35 11.03 15.34
CA TYR A 364 -1.31 11.59 16.19
C TYR A 364 0.00 11.80 15.41
N ASN A 365 0.50 13.03 15.39
CA ASN A 365 1.80 13.35 14.84
C ASN A 365 2.85 13.39 15.95
N ARG A 366 3.71 12.37 16.00
CA ARG A 366 4.77 12.24 17.03
C ARG A 366 5.79 13.36 17.03
N ARG A 367 6.07 13.98 15.88
CA ARG A 367 7.09 15.06 15.79
C ARG A 367 6.57 16.38 16.33
N SER A 368 5.29 16.67 16.09
CA SER A 368 4.69 17.94 16.50
C SER A 368 3.86 17.82 17.78
N GLY A 369 3.57 16.60 18.25
CA GLY A 369 2.65 16.35 19.36
C GLY A 369 1.18 16.59 19.02
N TYR A 370 0.85 16.94 17.77
CA TYR A 370 -0.53 17.28 17.39
C TYR A 370 -1.41 16.04 17.29
N ILE A 371 -2.59 16.16 17.89
CA ILE A 371 -3.69 15.20 17.82
C ILE A 371 -4.86 15.89 17.13
N TYR A 372 -5.49 15.20 16.18
CA TYR A 372 -6.71 15.65 15.52
C TYR A 372 -7.62 14.47 15.19
N TRP A 373 -8.92 14.73 15.06
CA TRP A 373 -9.87 13.73 14.62
C TRP A 373 -9.46 13.16 13.26
N ARG A 374 -9.40 11.83 13.14
CA ARG A 374 -9.29 11.23 11.81
C ARG A 374 -10.62 11.52 11.13
N GLU A 375 -10.63 12.44 10.19
CA GLU A 375 -11.79 12.62 9.32
C GLU A 375 -12.07 11.23 8.72
N GLN A 376 -13.28 10.70 8.95
CA GLN A 376 -13.76 9.66 8.04
C GLN A 376 -13.63 10.25 6.65
N PRO A 377 -13.06 9.52 5.67
CA PRO A 377 -13.04 10.03 4.32
C PRO A 377 -14.50 10.33 3.97
N LEU A 378 -14.83 11.61 3.90
CA LEU A 378 -15.93 12.05 3.08
C LEU A 378 -15.63 11.40 1.73
N ILE A 379 -16.53 10.56 1.26
CA ILE A 379 -16.60 10.18 -0.14
C ILE A 379 -16.87 11.50 -0.89
N ARG A 380 -15.84 12.34 -1.04
CA ARG A 380 -15.83 13.43 -1.98
C ARG A 380 -15.57 12.74 -3.30
N GLN A 381 -16.63 12.66 -4.08
CA GLN A 381 -16.63 12.43 -5.51
C GLN A 381 -15.31 12.95 -6.10
N ALA A 382 -14.45 12.03 -6.54
CA ALA A 382 -13.39 12.34 -7.49
C ALA A 382 -14.07 12.64 -8.83
N GLN A 383 -14.70 13.82 -8.91
CA GLN A 383 -15.06 14.49 -10.15
C GLN A 383 -14.02 15.57 -10.41
N SER A 384 -13.58 15.66 -11.67
CA SER A 384 -12.45 16.44 -12.20
C SER A 384 -11.09 15.87 -11.75
N GLU A 385 -10.25 15.34 -12.63
CA GLU A 385 -9.76 15.94 -13.87
C GLU A 385 -9.63 14.88 -14.98
N THR A 386 -10.49 14.97 -15.99
CA THR A 386 -10.25 14.41 -17.31
C THR A 386 -9.54 15.49 -18.15
N PRO A 387 -8.35 15.25 -18.72
CA PRO A 387 -7.87 16.03 -19.84
C PRO A 387 -8.65 15.58 -21.08
N SER A 388 -9.42 16.50 -21.64
CA SER A 388 -10.10 16.38 -22.90
C SER A 388 -9.11 16.36 -24.09
N GLY A 389 -8.99 15.21 -24.73
CA GLY A 389 -8.72 15.01 -26.17
C GLY A 389 -7.31 15.31 -26.71
N PRO A 390 -7.06 15.00 -28.00
CA PRO A 390 -7.87 14.22 -28.93
C PRO A 390 -7.61 12.72 -28.91
#